data_AF-A0A930EXD3-F1
#
_entry.id   AF-A0A930EXD3-F1
#
_cell.length_a   1.000
_cell.length_b   1.000
_cell.length_c   1.000
_cell.angle_alpha   90.00
_cell.angle_beta   90.00
_cell.angle_gamma   90.00
#
_symmetry.space_group_name_H-M   'P 1'
#
loop_
_entity.id
_entity.type
_entity.pdbx_description
1 polymer ?
#
loop_
_entity_poly.entity_id
_entity_poly.type
_entity_poly.pdbx_seq_one_letter_code
_entity_poly.pdbx_strand_id
1 'polypeptide(L)'
;DIDLDKLSELTFLNKYYLVHAFNQYKGISPMRYLIQRRISEAKFLLETTSYSMNDISAIIGFSNQNYFTFAFKREIGCSPSTYRKQFLKT
;
A
#
# COMPACT_ATOMS: atom_id res chain seq x y z
N ASP A 1 11.16 6.01 2.59
CA ASP A 1 10.14 5.14 1.96
C ASP A 1 10.78 3.78 1.63
N ILE A 2 10.00 2.77 1.24
CA ILE A 2 10.56 1.53 0.66
C ILE A 2 10.52 1.69 -0.86
N ASP A 3 11.68 1.60 -1.51
CA ASP A 3 11.84 1.67 -2.97
C ASP A 3 12.77 0.56 -3.48
N LEU A 4 12.99 0.52 -4.80
CA LEU A 4 13.80 -0.52 -5.43
C LEU A 4 15.27 -0.43 -5.08
N ASP A 5 15.81 0.76 -4.83
CA ASP A 5 17.21 0.93 -4.47
C ASP A 5 17.44 0.40 -3.06
N LYS A 6 16.56 0.71 -2.11
CA LYS A 6 16.61 0.14 -0.76
C LYS A 6 16.46 -1.38 -0.75
N LEU A 7 15.59 -1.94 -1.59
CA LEU A 7 15.45 -3.39 -1.70
C LEU A 7 16.69 -4.03 -2.34
N SER A 8 17.32 -3.35 -3.30
CA SER A 8 18.58 -3.77 -3.92
C SER A 8 19.70 -3.85 -2.88
N GLU A 9 19.83 -2.82 -2.04
CA GLU A 9 20.80 -2.78 -0.94
C GLU A 9 20.60 -3.91 0.09
N LEU A 10 19.35 -4.13 0.52
CA LEU A 10 19.03 -5.15 1.54
C LEU A 10 19.22 -6.58 1.04
N THR A 11 19.07 -6.81 -0.26
CA THR A 11 19.15 -8.16 -0.87
C THR A 11 20.47 -8.42 -1.58
N PHE A 12 21.30 -7.38 -1.74
CA PHE A 12 22.50 -7.39 -2.59
C PHE A 12 22.23 -7.78 -4.05
N LEU A 13 20.98 -7.60 -4.51
CA LEU A 13 20.56 -7.92 -5.87
C LEU A 13 20.44 -6.65 -6.70
N ASN A 14 20.83 -6.70 -7.96
CA ASN A 14 20.54 -5.63 -8.90
C ASN A 14 19.01 -5.38 -9.01
N LYS A 15 18.58 -4.11 -9.03
CA LYS A 15 17.15 -3.75 -9.10
C LYS A 15 16.37 -4.38 -10.26
N TYR A 16 16.97 -4.52 -11.43
CA TYR A 16 16.32 -5.13 -12.59
C TYR A 16 16.14 -6.63 -12.39
N TYR A 17 17.18 -7.29 -11.85
CA TYR A 17 17.10 -8.70 -11.49
C TYR A 17 16.05 -8.93 -10.40
N LEU A 18 16.04 -8.11 -9.34
CA LEU A 18 15.04 -8.17 -8.28
C LEU A 18 13.61 -8.06 -8.84
N VAL A 19 13.35 -7.06 -9.69
CA VAL A 19 12.04 -6.88 -10.32
C VAL A 19 11.68 -8.09 -11.18
N HIS A 20 12.61 -8.59 -11.99
CA HIS A 20 12.36 -9.73 -12.86
C HIS A 20 12.08 -11.01 -12.05
N ALA A 21 12.94 -11.36 -11.10
CA ALA A 21 12.80 -12.55 -10.26
C ALA A 21 11.51 -12.49 -9.42
N PHE A 22 11.19 -11.33 -8.85
CA PHE A 22 9.96 -11.16 -8.09
C PHE A 22 8.72 -11.25 -8.97
N ASN A 23 8.74 -10.66 -10.18
CA ASN A 23 7.67 -10.82 -11.16
C ASN A 23 7.46 -12.29 -11.55
N GLN A 24 8.53 -13.06 -11.77
CA GLN A 24 8.43 -14.50 -12.08
C GLN A 24 7.78 -15.28 -10.93
N TYR A 25 8.10 -14.91 -9.68
CA TYR A 25 7.58 -15.60 -8.50
C TYR A 25 6.16 -15.18 -8.09
N LYS A 26 5.83 -13.88 -8.16
CA LYS A 26 4.54 -13.31 -7.68
C LYS A 26 3.59 -12.87 -8.79
N GLY A 27 4.03 -12.80 -10.04
CA GLY A 27 3.26 -12.31 -11.19
C GLY A 27 3.10 -10.79 -11.27
N ILE A 28 3.64 -10.03 -10.30
CA ILE A 28 3.55 -8.56 -10.22
C ILE A 28 4.82 -7.97 -9.64
N SER A 29 5.06 -6.68 -9.90
CA SER A 29 6.30 -6.02 -9.47
C SER A 29 6.36 -5.86 -7.95
N PRO A 30 7.57 -5.80 -7.35
CA PRO A 30 7.72 -5.57 -5.92
C PRO A 30 6.96 -4.34 -5.41
N MET A 31 7.00 -3.25 -6.17
CA MET A 31 6.32 -2.00 -5.80
C MET A 31 4.80 -2.11 -5.89
N ARG A 32 4.27 -2.83 -6.89
CA ARG A 32 2.83 -3.09 -6.98
C ARG A 32 2.36 -3.98 -5.83
N TYR A 33 3.12 -5.02 -5.51
CA TYR A 33 2.84 -5.89 -4.37
C TYR A 33 2.84 -5.10 -3.05
N LEU A 34 3.83 -4.23 -2.84
CA LEU A 34 3.90 -3.37 -1.66
C LEU A 34 2.66 -2.48 -1.54
N ILE A 35 2.22 -1.83 -2.63
CA ILE A 35 1.00 -1.03 -2.62
C ILE A 35 -0.20 -1.89 -2.23
N GLN A 36 -0.38 -3.08 -2.82
CA GLN A 36 -1.48 -3.98 -2.47
C GLN A 36 -1.47 -4.39 -0.99
N ARG A 37 -0.29 -4.68 -0.43
CA ARG A 37 -0.14 -4.98 1.00
C ARG A 37 -0.53 -3.79 1.87
N ARG A 38 -0.06 -2.58 1.54
CA ARG A 38 -0.41 -1.35 2.26
C ARG A 38 -1.91 -1.06 2.21
N ILE A 39 -2.55 -1.24 1.04
CA ILE A 39 -4.00 -1.07 0.88
C ILE A 39 -4.78 -2.11 1.69
N SER A 40 -4.33 -3.37 1.71
CA SER A 40 -4.96 -4.41 2.54
C SER A 40 -4.95 -4.03 4.02
N GLU A 41 -3.83 -3.51 4.53
CA GLU A 41 -3.73 -3.04 5.91
C GLU A 41 -4.60 -1.80 6.15
N ALA A 42 -4.64 -0.88 5.18
CA ALA A 42 -5.49 0.29 5.27
C ALA A 42 -6.97 -0.08 5.45
N LYS A 43 -7.47 -1.11 4.76
CA LYS A 43 -8.85 -1.59 4.94
C LYS A 43 -9.10 -1.98 6.40
N PHE A 44 -8.21 -2.80 6.97
CA PHE A 44 -8.31 -3.23 8.36
C PHE A 44 -8.35 -2.04 9.32
N LEU A 45 -7.46 -1.06 9.16
CA LEU A 45 -7.44 0.14 10.01
C LEU A 45 -8.68 1.02 9.81
N LEU A 46 -9.20 1.13 8.59
CA LEU A 46 -10.42 1.87 8.30
C LEU A 46 -11.66 1.24 8.94
N GLU A 47 -11.67 -0.08 9.08
CA GLU A 47 -12.77 -0.88 9.63
C GLU A 47 -12.71 -0.97 11.17
N THR A 48 -11.51 -0.98 11.76
CA THR A 48 -11.32 -1.33 13.18
C THR A 48 -10.90 -0.16 14.07
N THR A 49 -10.57 1.00 13.49
CA THR A 49 -10.03 2.15 14.25
C THR A 49 -10.70 3.47 13.87
N SER A 50 -10.53 4.47 14.74
CA SER A 50 -10.96 5.85 14.51
C SER A 50 -9.82 6.75 13.98
N TYR A 51 -8.66 6.20 13.61
CA TYR A 51 -7.51 6.97 13.14
C TYR A 51 -7.85 7.89 11.97
N SER A 52 -7.22 9.07 11.92
CA SER A 52 -7.42 9.99 10.79
C SER A 52 -6.85 9.39 9.50
N MET A 53 -7.27 9.92 8.35
CA MET A 53 -6.73 9.47 7.06
C MET A 53 -5.22 9.76 6.95
N ASN A 54 -4.75 10.82 7.62
CA ASN A 54 -3.33 11.15 7.68
C ASN A 54 -2.55 10.11 8.51
N ASP A 55 -3.09 9.76 9.69
CA ASP A 55 -2.47 8.74 10.56
C ASP A 55 -2.41 7.39 9.85
N ILE A 56 -3.51 6.96 9.21
CA ILE A 56 -3.53 5.70 8.46
C ILE A 56 -2.50 5.72 7.33
N SER A 57 -2.40 6.81 6.57
CA SER A 57 -1.38 6.97 5.53
C SER A 57 0.02 6.78 6.10
N ALA A 58 0.33 7.40 7.24
CA ALA A 58 1.62 7.29 7.88
C ALA A 58 1.89 5.86 8.41
N ILE A 59 0.91 5.24 9.08
CA ILE A 59 1.02 3.89 9.66
C ILE A 59 1.33 2.85 8.58
N ILE A 60 0.62 2.89 7.46
CA ILE A 60 0.83 1.93 6.36
C ILE A 60 2.03 2.33 5.47
N GLY A 61 2.76 3.38 5.82
CA GLY A 61 4.01 3.76 5.18
C GLY A 61 3.88 4.55 3.89
N PHE A 62 2.75 5.18 3.60
CA PHE A 62 2.67 6.17 2.52
C PHE A 62 3.22 7.52 3.00
N SER A 63 4.23 8.02 2.29
CA SER A 63 4.82 9.34 2.52
C SER A 63 3.85 10.51 2.22
N ASN A 64 2.73 10.24 1.53
CA ASN A 64 1.76 11.25 1.11
C ASN A 64 0.32 10.71 1.14
N GLN A 65 -0.55 11.34 1.93
CA GLN A 65 -1.96 10.98 2.06
C GLN A 65 -2.75 11.06 0.74
N ASN A 66 -2.41 11.98 -0.15
CA ASN A 66 -3.06 12.09 -1.46
C ASN A 66 -2.72 10.87 -2.33
N TYR A 67 -1.47 10.41 -2.27
CA TYR A 67 -1.06 9.21 -3.00
C TYR A 67 -1.72 7.95 -2.42
N PHE A 68 -1.81 7.85 -1.08
CA PHE A 68 -2.61 6.82 -0.43
C PHE A 68 -4.06 6.83 -0.92
N THR A 69 -4.73 7.99 -0.92
CA THR A 69 -6.13 8.13 -1.33
C THR A 69 -6.34 7.71 -2.78
N PHE A 70 -5.44 8.13 -3.67
CA PHE A 70 -5.46 7.74 -5.08
C PHE A 70 -5.26 6.22 -5.26
N ALA A 71 -4.23 5.66 -4.62
CA ALA A 71 -3.91 4.23 -4.69
C ALA A 71 -5.07 3.39 -4.15
N PHE A 72 -5.63 3.76 -2.99
CA PHE A 72 -6.76 3.07 -2.39
C PHE A 72 -7.97 3.10 -3.31
N LYS A 73 -8.33 4.26 -3.86
CA LYS A 73 -9.45 4.38 -4.80
C LYS A 73 -9.23 3.54 -6.06
N ARG A 74 -8.01 3.48 -6.57
CA ARG A 74 -7.68 2.66 -7.74
C ARG A 74 -7.82 1.17 -7.47
N GLU A 75 -7.39 0.69 -6.31
CA GLU A 75 -7.45 -0.75 -5.96
C GLU A 75 -8.83 -1.19 -5.45
N ILE A 76 -9.59 -0.31 -4.77
CA ILE A 76 -10.86 -0.66 -4.08
C ILE A 76 -12.10 -0.14 -4.82
N GLY A 77 -11.95 0.89 -5.66
CA GLY A 77 -13.05 1.50 -6.42
C GLY A 77 -13.73 2.70 -5.73
N CYS A 78 -13.45 2.97 -4.46
CA CYS A 78 -13.98 4.12 -3.73
C CYS A 78 -12.91 4.77 -2.82
N SER A 79 -13.15 6.00 -2.35
CA SER A 79 -12.19 6.67 -1.46
C SER A 79 -12.15 5.99 -0.08
N PRO A 80 -11.01 6.06 0.65
CA PRO A 80 -10.90 5.55 2.02
C PRO A 80 -12.00 6.06 2.96
N SER A 81 -12.38 7.34 2.83
CA SER A 81 -13.44 7.97 3.61
C SER A 81 -14.83 7.40 3.32
N THR A 82 -15.13 7.12 2.05
CA THR A 82 -16.39 6.47 1.64
C THR A 82 -16.40 5.02 2.10
N TYR A 83 -15.28 4.32 1.96
CA TYR A 83 -15.12 2.95 2.45
C TYR A 83 -15.41 2.84 3.95
N ARG A 84 -14.77 3.66 4.79
CA ARG A 84 -15.01 3.67 6.24
C ARG A 84 -16.48 3.88 6.60
N LYS A 85 -17.17 4.79 5.92
CA LYS A 85 -18.60 5.05 6.17
C LYS A 85 -19.51 3.84 5.95
N GLN A 86 -19.08 2.86 5.16
CA GLN A 86 -19.84 1.63 4.93
C GLN A 86 -19.81 0.69 6.16
N PHE A 87 -18.74 0.76 6.96
CA PHE A 87 -18.54 -0.10 8.14
C PHE A 87 -18.97 0.56 9.46
N LEU A 88 -19.07 1.90 9.49
CA LEU A 88 -19.59 2.65 10.64
C LEU A 88 -21.13 2.58 10.81
N LYS A 89 -21.85 1.82 9.96
CA LYS A 89 -23.31 1.65 10.02
C LYS A 89 -23.75 0.40 10.80
N THR A 90 -22.88 -0.17 11.61
CA THR A 90 -23.18 -1.29 12.52
C THR A 90 -22.99 -0.83 13.95
#